data_AF-A0A1F7II89-F1
#
_entry.id   AF-A0A1F7II89-F1
#
_cell.length_a   1.000
_cell.length_b   1.000
_cell.length_c   1.000
_cell.angle_alpha   90.00
_cell.angle_beta   90.00
_cell.angle_gamma   90.00
#
_symmetry.space_group_name_H-M   'P 1'
#
loop_
_entity.id
_entity.type
_entity.pdbx_description
1 polymer ?
#
loop_
_entity_poly.entity_id
_entity_poly.type
_entity_poly.pdbx_seq_one_letter_code
_entity_poly.pdbx_strand_id
1 'polypeptide(L)'
;MKKAPEQSYFNIFYPKKAFIAYILIMRRVGINYFLPFNDVFSNFAEINAYCQKFLKQNLDKNTFIPPAPIVFPISLVGKIPLKDEYWDGPTDDLTNTERINNFLKPLQYYHFQKLLVIPLRNGKETMLKAAYCFNIQAKEIEIAFFLSNNYLAMDERVRFAALYHFENPFRFELEGGKRVKIQDISTPIKHD
;
A
#
# COMPACT_ATOMS: atom_id res chain seq x y z
N MET A 1 38.80 8.78 -16.45
CA MET A 1 37.75 8.20 -15.58
C MET A 1 37.08 9.34 -14.83
N LYS A 2 35.82 9.69 -15.17
CA LYS A 2 35.03 10.62 -14.36
C LYS A 2 34.62 9.87 -13.09
N LYS A 3 35.09 10.32 -11.92
CA LYS A 3 34.55 9.86 -10.63
C LYS A 3 33.04 10.13 -10.65
N ALA A 4 32.25 9.08 -10.46
CA ALA A 4 30.83 9.24 -10.17
C ALA A 4 30.70 10.19 -8.96
N PRO A 5 29.77 11.15 -8.97
CA PRO A 5 29.57 12.01 -7.82
C PRO A 5 29.25 11.13 -6.61
N GLU A 6 29.89 11.39 -5.46
CA GLU A 6 29.47 10.82 -4.19
C GLU A 6 28.02 11.26 -3.96
N GLN A 7 27.07 10.41 -4.34
CA GLN A 7 25.66 10.64 -4.08
C GLN A 7 25.50 10.66 -2.56
N SER A 8 25.26 11.84 -1.99
CA SER A 8 24.88 11.96 -0.59
C SER A 8 23.50 11.32 -0.45
N TYR A 9 23.47 10.08 0.02
CA TYR A 9 22.23 9.35 0.22
C TYR A 9 21.35 10.06 1.24
N PHE A 10 20.06 10.19 0.92
CA PHE A 10 19.06 10.81 1.77
C PHE A 10 18.44 9.75 2.69
N ASN A 11 18.43 10.05 3.99
CA ASN A 11 17.71 9.25 4.97
C ASN A 11 16.25 9.70 5.02
N ILE A 12 15.35 8.94 4.38
CA ILE A 12 13.91 9.11 4.58
C ILE A 12 13.48 8.47 5.91
N PHE A 13 12.49 9.10 6.55
CA PHE A 13 11.83 8.57 7.73
C PHE A 13 10.76 7.53 7.34
N TYR A 14 10.89 6.32 7.89
CA TYR A 14 9.85 5.30 7.83
C TYR A 14 9.12 5.28 9.17
N PRO A 15 7.82 5.62 9.22
CA PRO A 15 7.08 5.65 10.46
C PRO A 15 6.94 4.25 11.07
N LYS A 16 7.03 4.14 12.39
CA LYS A 16 6.83 2.85 13.09
C LYS A 16 5.42 2.30 12.88
N LYS A 17 4.44 3.18 12.70
CA LYS A 17 3.04 2.89 12.43
C LYS A 17 2.57 3.74 11.27
N ALA A 18 1.93 3.12 10.29
CA ALA A 18 1.34 3.80 9.14
C ALA A 18 0.03 3.13 8.76
N PHE A 19 -0.58 3.56 7.66
CA PHE A 19 -1.86 3.07 7.21
C PHE A 19 -1.90 2.87 5.69
N ILE A 20 -2.63 1.85 5.27
CA ILE A 20 -3.12 1.71 3.89
C ILE A 20 -4.64 1.75 3.92
N ALA A 21 -5.23 2.42 2.95
CA ALA A 21 -6.67 2.45 2.77
C ALA A 21 -7.05 1.71 1.48
N TYR A 22 -8.19 1.04 1.57
CA TYR A 22 -8.87 0.35 0.48
C TYR A 22 -10.24 0.97 0.30
N ILE A 23 -10.58 1.34 -0.93
CA ILE A 23 -11.91 1.83 -1.27
C ILE A 23 -12.67 0.75 -2.02
N LEU A 24 -13.91 0.49 -1.58
CA LEU A 24 -14.87 -0.31 -2.31
C LEU A 24 -15.51 0.54 -3.40
N ILE A 25 -15.43 0.09 -4.64
CA ILE A 25 -16.12 0.69 -5.79
C ILE A 25 -17.25 -0.23 -6.19
N MET A 26 -18.49 0.22 -6.02
CA MET A 26 -19.69 -0.53 -6.39
C MET A 26 -20.23 0.00 -7.71
N ARG A 27 -20.46 -0.87 -8.68
CA ARG A 27 -21.02 -0.49 -9.98
C ARG A 27 -22.46 -0.96 -10.11
N ARG A 28 -23.30 -0.18 -10.77
CA ARG A 28 -24.70 -0.56 -11.05
C ARG A 28 -24.80 -1.80 -11.94
N VAL A 29 -23.87 -1.94 -12.89
CA VAL A 29 -23.73 -3.08 -13.80
C VAL A 29 -22.27 -3.50 -13.82
N GLY A 30 -22.01 -4.81 -13.66
CA GLY A 30 -20.66 -5.38 -13.64
C GLY A 30 -20.19 -5.78 -12.24
N ILE A 31 -18.87 -5.86 -12.08
CA ILE A 31 -18.22 -6.40 -10.87
C ILE A 31 -17.84 -5.25 -9.93
N ASN A 32 -18.16 -5.42 -8.65
CA ASN A 32 -17.67 -4.55 -7.58
C ASN A 32 -16.22 -4.94 -7.23
N TYR A 33 -15.35 -3.97 -7.01
CA TYR A 33 -13.95 -4.25 -6.70
C TYR A 33 -13.40 -3.31 -5.64
N PHE A 34 -12.38 -3.78 -4.93
CA PHE A 34 -11.60 -2.97 -4.00
C PHE A 34 -10.39 -2.41 -4.73
N LEU A 35 -10.17 -1.11 -4.60
CA LEU A 35 -8.96 -0.46 -5.07
C LEU A 35 -8.07 -0.15 -3.87
N PRO A 36 -6.90 -0.83 -3.72
CA PRO A 36 -5.92 -0.42 -2.73
C PRO A 36 -5.36 0.95 -3.14
N PHE A 37 -5.21 1.84 -2.17
CA PHE A 37 -4.40 3.02 -2.42
C PHE A 37 -2.92 2.67 -2.42
N ASN A 38 -2.20 3.33 -3.32
CA ASN A 38 -0.77 3.13 -3.48
C ASN A 38 0.00 3.84 -2.38
N ASP A 39 -0.61 4.87 -1.79
CA ASP A 39 0.00 5.72 -0.78
C ASP A 39 -0.03 5.07 0.60
N VAL A 40 1.09 5.19 1.31
CA VAL A 40 1.20 4.87 2.72
C VAL A 40 0.98 6.15 3.52
N PHE A 41 -0.05 6.17 4.33
CA PHE A 41 -0.47 7.34 5.10
C PHE A 41 0.11 7.29 6.52
N SER A 42 0.51 8.44 7.05
CA SER A 42 1.04 8.54 8.42
C SER A 42 -0.05 8.81 9.45
N ASN A 43 -1.21 9.30 9.03
CA ASN A 43 -2.32 9.66 9.91
C ASN A 43 -3.68 9.60 9.19
N PHE A 44 -4.76 9.68 9.96
CA PHE A 44 -6.13 9.64 9.45
C PHE A 44 -6.55 10.89 8.68
N ALA A 45 -5.94 12.05 8.95
CA ALA A 45 -6.26 13.28 8.24
C ALA A 45 -5.84 13.18 6.76
N GLU A 46 -4.68 12.59 6.50
CA GLU A 46 -4.21 12.29 5.14
C GLU A 46 -5.14 11.31 4.43
N ILE A 47 -5.55 10.22 5.09
CA ILE A 47 -6.52 9.26 4.54
C ILE A 47 -7.82 9.99 4.18
N ASN A 48 -8.35 10.81 5.09
CA ASN A 48 -9.59 11.54 4.84
C ASN A 48 -9.46 12.50 3.66
N ALA A 49 -8.41 13.33 3.62
CA ALA A 49 -8.18 14.27 2.54
C ALA A 49 -8.05 13.55 1.18
N TYR A 50 -7.33 12.44 1.16
CA TYR A 50 -7.15 11.62 -0.04
C TYR A 50 -8.46 11.00 -0.50
N CYS A 51 -9.19 10.31 0.38
CA CYS A 51 -10.47 9.68 0.08
C CYS A 51 -11.49 10.71 -0.41
N GLN A 52 -11.61 11.85 0.26
CA GLN A 52 -12.54 12.92 -0.14
C GLN A 52 -12.23 13.45 -1.54
N LYS A 53 -10.94 13.63 -1.87
CA LYS A 53 -10.53 14.01 -3.23
C LYS A 53 -10.89 12.92 -4.24
N PHE A 54 -10.60 11.66 -3.93
CA PHE A 54 -10.91 10.52 -4.80
C PHE A 54 -12.42 10.41 -5.08
N LEU A 55 -13.25 10.50 -4.04
CA LEU A 55 -14.71 10.48 -4.15
C LEU A 55 -15.22 11.58 -5.08
N LYS A 56 -14.78 12.83 -4.87
CA LYS A 56 -15.17 13.96 -5.72
C LYS A 56 -14.80 13.77 -7.20
N GLN A 57 -13.71 13.07 -7.49
CA GLN A 57 -13.23 12.85 -8.85
C GLN A 57 -13.88 11.65 -9.55
N ASN A 58 -14.41 10.68 -8.81
CA ASN A 58 -14.85 9.39 -9.35
C ASN A 58 -16.34 9.08 -9.11
N LEU A 59 -17.09 9.97 -8.44
CA LEU A 59 -18.53 9.82 -8.31
C LEU A 59 -19.19 10.10 -9.67
N ASP A 60 -19.83 9.07 -10.23
CA ASP A 60 -20.64 9.17 -11.45
C ASP A 60 -22.03 8.53 -11.22
N LYS A 61 -22.91 8.59 -12.24
CA LYS A 61 -24.27 8.04 -12.13
C LYS A 61 -24.34 6.51 -12.04
N ASN A 62 -23.25 5.80 -12.38
CA ASN A 62 -23.20 4.34 -12.50
C ASN A 62 -22.36 3.68 -11.40
N THR A 63 -21.73 4.48 -10.55
CA THR A 63 -20.77 4.04 -9.54
C THR A 63 -21.15 4.63 -8.19
N PHE A 64 -21.28 3.77 -7.19
CA PHE A 64 -21.42 4.16 -5.80
C PHE A 64 -20.13 3.79 -5.05
N ILE A 65 -19.60 4.76 -4.32
CA ILE A 65 -18.39 4.58 -3.52
C ILE A 65 -18.75 4.93 -2.08
N PRO A 66 -18.83 3.95 -1.16
CA PRO A 66 -19.12 4.25 0.24
C PRO A 66 -18.05 5.18 0.82
N PRO A 67 -18.42 6.22 1.58
CA PRO A 67 -17.48 7.12 2.27
C PRO A 67 -16.91 6.47 3.54
N ALA A 68 -16.53 5.20 3.44
CA ALA A 68 -16.06 4.37 4.54
C ALA A 68 -15.01 3.37 4.04
N PRO A 69 -13.78 3.82 3.71
CA PRO A 69 -12.70 2.93 3.34
C PRO A 69 -12.40 1.89 4.43
N ILE A 70 -11.89 0.74 4.02
CA ILE A 70 -11.24 -0.21 4.92
C ILE A 70 -9.80 0.27 5.11
N VAL A 71 -9.40 0.47 6.35
CA VAL A 71 -8.05 0.91 6.71
C VAL A 71 -7.32 -0.23 7.40
N PHE A 72 -6.13 -0.55 6.89
CA PHE A 72 -5.17 -1.42 7.53
C PHE A 72 -4.10 -0.58 8.21
N PRO A 73 -4.00 -0.62 9.54
CA PRO A 73 -2.78 -0.22 10.20
C PRO A 73 -1.66 -1.16 9.80
N ILE A 74 -0.47 -0.60 9.64
CA ILE A 74 0.73 -1.35 9.31
C ILE A 74 1.87 -0.94 10.26
N SER A 75 2.66 -1.92 10.71
CA SER A 75 3.78 -1.72 11.64
C SER A 75 5.10 -2.03 10.98
N LEU A 76 6.07 -1.12 11.10
CA LEU A 76 7.41 -1.32 10.54
C LEU A 76 8.09 -2.49 11.24
N VAL A 77 8.55 -3.47 10.46
CA VAL A 77 9.24 -4.66 10.99
C VAL A 77 10.68 -4.79 10.51
N GLY A 78 11.03 -4.14 9.41
CA GLY A 78 12.39 -4.23 8.86
C GLY A 78 12.63 -3.27 7.73
N LYS A 79 13.88 -3.21 7.30
CA LYS A 79 14.32 -2.45 6.13
C LYS A 79 15.14 -3.35 5.23
N ILE A 80 14.95 -3.22 3.93
CA ILE A 80 15.72 -3.94 2.91
C ILE A 80 16.65 -2.95 2.22
N PRO A 81 17.96 -3.21 2.14
CA PRO A 81 18.87 -2.38 1.37
C PRO A 81 18.47 -2.34 -0.10
N LEU A 82 18.38 -1.14 -0.66
CA LEU A 82 18.20 -0.94 -2.10
C LEU A 82 19.58 -0.87 -2.75
N LYS A 83 19.75 -1.66 -3.81
CA LYS A 83 20.99 -1.73 -4.58
C LYS A 83 20.85 -0.92 -5.86
N ASP A 84 22.00 -0.54 -6.42
CA ASP A 84 22.03 0.28 -7.63
C ASP A 84 21.31 -0.39 -8.83
N GLU A 85 21.36 -1.73 -8.89
CA GLU A 85 20.68 -2.55 -9.89
C GLU A 85 19.14 -2.50 -9.83
N TYR A 86 18.55 -1.93 -8.77
CA TYR A 86 17.08 -1.78 -8.64
C TYR A 86 16.55 -0.49 -9.27
N TRP A 87 17.42 0.41 -9.75
CA TRP A 87 17.05 1.75 -10.22
C TRP A 87 17.02 1.90 -11.74
N ASP A 88 17.16 0.80 -12.49
CA ASP A 88 17.03 0.85 -13.95
C ASP A 88 15.61 1.33 -14.31
N GLY A 89 15.56 2.43 -15.07
CA GLY A 89 14.35 3.24 -15.24
C GLY A 89 13.09 2.44 -15.60
N PRO A 90 11.93 2.76 -15.00
CA PRO A 90 10.72 1.96 -15.09
C PRO A 90 10.16 1.95 -16.51
N THR A 91 10.00 0.76 -17.12
CA THR A 91 9.29 0.61 -18.39
C THR A 91 7.88 0.05 -18.21
N ASP A 92 7.61 -0.74 -17.15
CA ASP A 92 6.28 -1.30 -16.87
C ASP A 92 5.97 -1.32 -15.37
N ASP A 93 5.10 -0.41 -14.93
CA ASP A 93 4.44 -0.51 -13.62
C ASP A 93 3.58 -1.78 -13.56
N LEU A 94 3.43 -2.38 -12.37
CA LEU A 94 2.44 -3.45 -12.16
C LEU A 94 1.09 -3.01 -12.73
N THR A 95 0.48 -3.85 -13.56
CA THR A 95 -0.83 -3.56 -14.13
C THR A 95 -1.86 -3.39 -13.00
N ASN A 96 -2.93 -2.63 -13.25
CA ASN A 96 -4.02 -2.47 -12.27
C ASN A 96 -4.57 -3.83 -11.80
N THR A 97 -4.63 -4.82 -12.68
CA THR A 97 -5.10 -6.17 -12.37
C THR A 97 -4.14 -6.91 -11.44
N GLU A 98 -2.84 -6.93 -11.73
CA GLU A 98 -1.83 -7.56 -10.86
C GLU A 98 -1.81 -6.92 -9.48
N ARG A 99 -1.95 -5.59 -9.46
CA ARG A 99 -2.02 -4.82 -8.23
C ARG A 99 -3.25 -5.20 -7.41
N ILE A 100 -4.45 -5.19 -8.00
CA ILE A 100 -5.67 -5.62 -7.32
C ILE A 100 -5.48 -7.04 -6.78
N ASN A 101 -5.04 -7.99 -7.59
CA ASN A 101 -4.83 -9.38 -7.18
C ASN A 101 -3.84 -9.52 -6.02
N ASN A 102 -2.75 -8.74 -6.03
CA ASN A 102 -1.77 -8.74 -4.95
C ASN A 102 -2.34 -8.20 -3.63
N PHE A 103 -3.12 -7.12 -3.70
CA PHE A 103 -3.63 -6.43 -2.51
C PHE A 103 -5.00 -6.96 -2.02
N LEU A 104 -5.69 -7.81 -2.80
CA LEU A 104 -6.84 -8.59 -2.33
C LEU A 104 -6.44 -9.63 -1.28
N LYS A 105 -5.21 -10.18 -1.33
CA LYS A 105 -4.75 -11.21 -0.38
C LYS A 105 -4.77 -10.71 1.08
N PRO A 106 -4.25 -9.51 1.41
CA PRO A 106 -4.42 -8.95 2.76
C PRO A 106 -5.87 -8.81 3.22
N LEU A 107 -6.84 -8.55 2.33
CA LEU A 107 -8.25 -8.44 2.76
C LEU A 107 -8.79 -9.73 3.39
N GLN A 108 -8.23 -10.89 3.01
CA GLN A 108 -8.64 -12.19 3.53
C GLN A 108 -7.68 -12.72 4.59
N TYR A 109 -6.36 -12.52 4.43
CA TYR A 109 -5.33 -13.22 5.20
C TYR A 109 -4.21 -12.31 5.69
N TYR A 110 -4.51 -11.08 6.09
CA TYR A 110 -3.50 -10.07 6.47
C TYR A 110 -2.48 -10.52 7.50
N HIS A 111 -2.84 -11.36 8.48
CA HIS A 111 -1.91 -11.89 9.48
C HIS A 111 -0.74 -12.70 8.89
N PHE A 112 -0.92 -13.23 7.69
CA PHE A 112 0.10 -14.01 6.98
C PHE A 112 0.82 -13.19 5.89
N GLN A 113 0.57 -11.88 5.83
CA GLN A 113 1.16 -11.00 4.84
C GLN A 113 2.10 -9.97 5.47
N LYS A 114 3.15 -9.62 4.74
CA LYS A 114 3.94 -8.41 4.97
C LYS A 114 4.00 -7.59 3.71
N LEU A 115 4.05 -6.29 3.88
CA LEU A 115 4.03 -5.32 2.81
C LEU A 115 5.43 -4.77 2.56
N LEU A 116 5.86 -4.80 1.31
CA LEU A 116 6.97 -4.01 0.80
C LEU A 116 6.51 -2.59 0.51
N VAL A 117 7.16 -1.62 1.14
CA VAL A 117 6.96 -0.18 0.93
C VAL A 117 8.23 0.41 0.33
N ILE A 118 8.10 0.99 -0.85
CA ILE A 118 9.21 1.60 -1.60
C ILE A 118 9.15 3.13 -1.51
N PRO A 119 10.31 3.81 -1.50
CA PRO A 119 10.37 5.25 -1.67
C PRO A 119 10.19 5.60 -3.15
N LEU A 120 9.25 6.48 -3.49
CA LEU A 120 9.02 7.01 -4.83
C LEU A 120 9.33 8.51 -4.86
N ARG A 121 10.08 8.96 -5.86
CA ARG A 121 10.36 10.38 -6.05
C ARG A 121 9.14 11.10 -6.63
N ASN A 122 8.69 12.16 -5.97
CA ASN A 122 7.66 13.06 -6.48
C ASN A 122 8.20 14.51 -6.46
N GLY A 123 8.74 14.94 -7.60
CA GLY A 123 9.44 16.22 -7.72
C GLY A 123 10.68 16.26 -6.82
N LYS A 124 10.65 17.11 -5.79
CA LYS A 124 11.74 17.24 -4.79
C LYS A 124 11.55 16.33 -3.58
N GLU A 125 10.33 15.86 -3.34
CA GLU A 125 9.95 15.06 -2.18
C GLU A 125 10.02 13.56 -2.48
N THR A 126 10.06 12.77 -1.41
CA THR A 126 10.02 11.31 -1.46
C THR A 126 8.76 10.83 -0.77
N MET A 127 7.94 10.07 -1.48
CA MET A 127 6.70 9.49 -0.98
C MET A 127 6.89 8.00 -0.67
N LEU A 128 6.12 7.47 0.28
CA LEU A 128 6.09 6.05 0.59
C LEU A 128 4.96 5.38 -0.17
N LYS A 129 5.29 4.39 -1.00
CA LYS A 129 4.32 3.64 -1.81
C LYS A 129 4.27 2.17 -1.41
N ALA A 130 3.07 1.65 -1.26
CA ALA A 130 2.81 0.22 -1.12
C ALA A 130 3.11 -0.47 -2.46
N ALA A 131 4.15 -1.30 -2.50
CA ALA A 131 4.60 -1.95 -3.73
C ALA A 131 4.01 -3.35 -3.91
N TYR A 132 4.24 -4.23 -2.94
CA TYR A 132 3.88 -5.65 -3.07
C TYR A 132 3.61 -6.31 -1.71
N CYS A 133 2.77 -7.35 -1.70
CA CYS A 133 2.44 -8.12 -0.51
C CYS A 133 3.09 -9.50 -0.59
N PHE A 134 4.00 -9.78 0.33
CA PHE A 134 4.66 -11.06 0.46
C PHE A 134 4.02 -11.88 1.57
N ASN A 135 4.17 -13.21 1.49
CA ASN A 135 3.97 -14.05 2.67
C ASN A 135 4.89 -13.56 3.81
N ILE A 136 4.41 -13.58 5.05
CA ILE A 136 5.18 -13.15 6.22
C ILE A 136 6.53 -13.90 6.34
N GLN A 137 6.56 -15.17 5.93
CA GLN A 137 7.75 -16.03 5.93
C GLN A 137 8.68 -15.81 4.74
N ALA A 138 8.31 -14.96 3.77
CA ALA A 138 9.13 -14.73 2.58
C ALA A 138 10.55 -14.29 2.97
N LYS A 139 11.55 -14.89 2.37
CA LYS A 139 12.96 -14.60 2.71
C LYS A 139 13.39 -13.31 2.02
N GLU A 140 14.41 -12.65 2.57
CA GLU A 140 14.97 -11.44 1.95
C GLU A 140 15.42 -11.68 0.51
N ILE A 141 15.94 -12.87 0.19
CA ILE A 141 16.34 -13.23 -1.18
C ILE A 141 15.17 -13.22 -2.17
N GLU A 142 13.96 -13.60 -1.75
CA GLU A 142 12.77 -13.58 -2.60
C GLU A 142 12.32 -12.14 -2.87
N ILE A 143 12.44 -11.28 -1.86
CA ILE A 143 12.08 -9.86 -1.98
C ILE A 143 13.13 -9.14 -2.83
N ALA A 144 14.41 -9.44 -2.64
CA ALA A 144 15.49 -8.95 -3.48
C ALA A 144 15.31 -9.40 -4.93
N PHE A 145 14.97 -10.67 -5.17
CA PHE A 145 14.67 -11.17 -6.50
C PHE A 145 13.48 -10.43 -7.13
N PHE A 146 12.41 -10.19 -6.36
CA PHE A 146 11.30 -9.37 -6.83
C PHE A 146 11.75 -7.95 -7.20
N LEU A 147 12.51 -7.27 -6.34
CA LEU A 147 13.05 -5.93 -6.59
C LEU A 147 13.96 -5.87 -7.83
N SER A 148 14.75 -6.91 -8.10
CA SER A 148 15.61 -7.01 -9.29
C SER A 148 14.84 -7.24 -10.59
N ASN A 149 13.69 -7.94 -10.53
CA ASN A 149 12.96 -8.37 -11.72
C ASN A 149 11.72 -7.52 -12.02
N ASN A 150 11.32 -6.65 -11.08
CA ASN A 150 10.19 -5.75 -11.25
C ASN A 150 10.74 -4.33 -11.31
N TYR A 151 10.57 -3.68 -12.46
CA TYR A 151 11.02 -2.33 -12.74
C TYR A 151 10.14 -1.30 -12.01
N LEU A 152 10.26 -1.25 -10.69
CA LEU A 152 9.52 -0.32 -9.85
C LEU A 152 10.20 1.05 -9.90
N ALA A 153 9.42 2.09 -10.22
CA ALA A 153 9.89 3.46 -10.06
C ALA A 153 10.25 3.72 -8.59
N MET A 154 11.50 4.06 -8.30
CA MET A 154 11.96 4.34 -6.94
C MET A 154 12.84 5.60 -6.88
N ASP A 155 12.96 6.21 -5.70
CA ASP A 155 13.85 7.34 -5.45
C ASP A 155 15.31 6.89 -5.23
N GLU A 156 16.13 6.98 -6.27
CA GLU A 156 17.56 6.57 -6.31
C GLU A 156 18.42 7.15 -5.16
N ARG A 157 17.96 8.22 -4.51
CA ARG A 157 18.66 8.86 -3.40
C ARG A 157 18.55 8.09 -2.10
N VAL A 158 17.64 7.11 -2.01
CA VAL A 158 17.29 6.41 -0.77
C VAL A 158 17.93 5.02 -0.70
N ARG A 159 18.47 4.65 0.46
CA ARG A 159 19.21 3.39 0.65
C ARG A 159 18.38 2.17 1.00
N PHE A 160 17.13 2.35 1.36
CA PHE A 160 16.32 1.27 1.93
C PHE A 160 14.89 1.31 1.39
N ALA A 161 14.27 0.15 1.26
CA ALA A 161 12.83 -0.01 1.31
C ALA A 161 12.43 -0.47 2.72
N ALA A 162 11.15 -0.39 3.03
CA ALA A 162 10.62 -0.83 4.31
C ALA A 162 9.72 -2.04 4.16
N LEU A 163 9.76 -2.91 5.17
CA LEU A 163 8.82 -3.99 5.35
C LEU A 163 7.89 -3.68 6.51
N TYR A 164 6.59 -3.84 6.28
CA TYR A 164 5.58 -3.68 7.31
C TYR A 164 4.74 -4.94 7.49
N HIS A 165 4.28 -5.19 8.71
CA HIS A 165 3.23 -6.17 8.97
C HIS A 165 1.86 -5.49 9.01
N PHE A 166 0.86 -6.17 8.48
CA PHE A 166 -0.52 -5.72 8.58
C PHE A 166 -1.08 -6.00 9.98
N GLU A 167 -1.93 -5.10 10.46
CA GLU A 167 -2.71 -5.25 11.67
C GLU A 167 -4.20 -5.34 11.37
N ASN A 168 -5.00 -5.57 12.41
CA ASN A 168 -6.43 -5.76 12.30
C ASN A 168 -7.09 -4.57 11.57
N PRO A 169 -7.76 -4.80 10.43
CA PRO A 169 -8.40 -3.73 9.70
C PRO A 169 -9.66 -3.24 10.42
N PHE A 170 -10.05 -2.02 10.08
CA PHE A 170 -11.33 -1.45 10.48
C PHE A 170 -11.91 -0.62 9.35
N ARG A 171 -13.21 -0.36 9.41
CA ARG A 171 -13.86 0.64 8.56
C ARG A 171 -13.65 2.01 9.18
N PHE A 172 -13.26 2.98 8.35
CA PHE A 172 -13.08 4.37 8.77
C PHE A 172 -14.16 5.23 8.12
N GLU A 173 -15.16 5.64 8.89
CA GLU A 173 -16.22 6.53 8.42
C GLU A 173 -15.63 7.93 8.22
N LEU A 174 -15.57 8.40 6.96
CA LEU A 174 -14.99 9.69 6.63
C LEU A 174 -15.80 10.83 7.26
N GLU A 175 -17.12 10.65 7.31
CA GLU A 175 -18.03 11.53 8.04
C GLU A 175 -17.95 11.21 9.53
N GLY A 176 -17.44 12.16 10.32
CA GLY A 176 -17.30 12.02 11.77
C GLY A 176 -16.03 11.30 12.26
N GLY A 177 -15.25 10.68 11.36
CA GLY A 177 -13.94 10.09 11.70
C GLY A 177 -14.02 8.86 12.59
N LYS A 178 -15.16 8.18 12.62
CA LYS A 178 -15.40 7.02 13.48
C LYS A 178 -14.68 5.78 12.93
N ARG A 179 -14.10 4.99 13.84
CA ARG A 179 -13.47 3.70 13.53
C ARG A 179 -14.39 2.57 13.95
N VAL A 180 -14.83 1.77 12.99
CA VAL A 180 -15.75 0.64 13.21
C VAL A 180 -14.97 -0.65 12.99
N LYS A 181 -14.85 -1.46 14.05
CA LYS A 181 -14.23 -2.78 13.94
C LYS A 181 -14.99 -3.63 12.92
N ILE A 182 -14.26 -4.30 12.04
CA ILE A 182 -14.83 -5.31 11.16
C ILE A 182 -14.96 -6.57 12.03
N GLN A 183 -16.20 -7.03 12.27
CA GLN A 183 -16.44 -8.26 13.02
C GLN A 183 -16.08 -9.45 12.12
N ASP A 184 -15.27 -10.38 12.64
CA ASP A 184 -15.04 -11.66 11.98
C ASP A 184 -16.35 -12.45 11.95
N ILE A 185 -16.82 -12.79 10.75
CA ILE A 185 -18.04 -13.59 10.53
C ILE A 185 -17.77 -15.08 10.90
N SER A 186 -16.62 -15.41 11.48
CA SER A 186 -16.22 -16.78 11.83
C SER A 186 -16.94 -17.38 13.04
N THR A 187 -17.97 -16.71 13.58
CA THR A 187 -18.87 -17.37 14.52
C THR A 187 -19.88 -18.18 13.71
N PRO A 188 -19.86 -19.53 13.76
CA PRO A 188 -20.90 -20.31 13.11
C PRO A 188 -22.23 -19.86 13.69
N ILE A 189 -23.18 -19.51 12.82
CA ILE A 189 -24.57 -19.38 13.22
C ILE A 189 -24.94 -20.75 13.78
N LYS A 190 -25.08 -20.85 15.10
CA LYS A 190 -25.74 -22.00 15.71
C LYS A 190 -27.17 -21.96 15.20
N HIS A 191 -27.48 -22.89 14.30
CA HIS A 191 -28.86 -23.26 14.07
C HIS A 191 -29.30 -24.05 15.31
N ASP A 192 -30.01 -23.37 16.20
CA ASP A 192 -30.87 -24.03 17.19
C ASP A 192 -32.16 -24.50 16.51
#